data_AF-A0A2G5ZB52-F1
#
_entry.id   AF-A0A2G5ZB52-F1
#
_cell.length_a   1.000
_cell.length_b   1.000
_cell.length_c   1.000
_cell.angle_alpha   90.00
_cell.angle_beta   90.00
_cell.angle_gamma   90.00
#
_symmetry.space_group_name_H-M   'P 1'
#
loop_
_entity.id
_entity.type
_entity.pdbx_description
1 polymer ?
#
loop_
_entity_poly.entity_id
_entity_poly.type
_entity_poly.pdbx_seq_one_letter_code
_entity_poly.pdbx_strand_id
1 'polypeptide(L)' 'MVKTITFSFASNAFKGTEATETFIFEELELNKNLNEKELEIEIDRIYQAWIWNKLNVSGGIIIDEPNTC' A
#
# COMPACT_ATOMS: atom_id res chain seq x y z
N MET A 1 -21.79 13.46 -0.08
CA MET A 1 -20.63 13.41 0.83
C MET A 1 -19.53 12.63 0.14
N VAL A 2 -18.36 13.23 -0.07
CA VAL A 2 -17.20 12.52 -0.62
C VAL A 2 -16.70 11.57 0.47
N LYS A 3 -16.78 10.26 0.23
CA LYS A 3 -16.16 9.27 1.11
C LYS A 3 -14.69 9.14 0.72
N THR A 4 -13.80 9.35 1.68
CA THR A 4 -12.35 9.18 1.51
C THR A 4 -11.91 7.90 2.23
N ILE A 5 -10.99 7.17 1.62
CA ILE A 5 -10.41 5.94 2.17
C ILE A 5 -8.90 6.16 2.28
N THR A 6 -8.34 5.92 3.46
CA THR A 6 -6.90 6.01 3.68
C THR A 6 -6.34 4.61 3.88
N PHE A 7 -5.39 4.24 3.03
CA PHE A 7 -4.57 3.05 3.21
C PHE A 7 -3.28 3.43 3.90
N SER A 8 -2.88 2.64 4.90
CA SER A 8 -1.63 2.86 5.62
C SER A 8 -1.02 1.52 6.01
N PHE A 9 0.28 1.35 5.78
CA PHE A 9 1.03 0.23 6.33
C PHE A 9 2.34 0.70 6.93
N ALA A 10 2.81 -0.03 7.94
CA ALA A 10 4.14 0.11 8.51
C ALA A 10 4.75 -1.28 8.70
N SER A 11 5.99 -1.45 8.24
CA SER A 11 6.73 -2.70 8.43
C SER A 11 7.47 -2.67 9.76
N ASN A 12 7.21 -3.66 10.60
CA ASN A 12 8.03 -3.88 11.80
C ASN A 12 9.39 -4.51 11.48
N ALA A 13 9.53 -5.13 10.30
CA ALA A 13 10.75 -5.83 9.90
C ALA A 13 11.77 -4.91 9.22
N PHE A 14 11.31 -3.91 8.47
CA PHE A 14 12.17 -2.99 7.74
C PHE A 14 11.96 -1.56 8.24
N LYS A 15 12.95 -1.05 8.97
CA LYS A 15 12.91 0.31 9.51
C LYS A 15 12.82 1.33 8.36
N GLY A 16 11.85 2.24 8.45
CA GLY A 16 11.58 3.25 7.41
C GLY A 16 10.72 2.75 6.24
N THR A 17 10.21 1.52 6.28
CA THR A 17 9.25 1.02 5.29
C THR A 17 7.83 1.23 5.81
N GLU A 18 7.30 2.43 5.55
CA GLU A 18 5.91 2.81 5.78
C GLU A 18 5.36 3.48 4.52
N ALA A 19 4.06 3.34 4.28
CA ALA A 19 3.37 4.14 3.28
C ALA A 19 1.98 4.49 3.79
N THR A 20 1.53 5.69 3.47
CA THR A 20 0.15 6.14 3.70
C THR A 20 -0.32 6.85 2.45
N GLU A 21 -1.50 6.50 1.97
CA GLU A 21 -2.07 7.06 0.76
C GLU A 21 -3.59 7.19 0.94
N THR A 22 -4.12 8.37 0.61
CA THR A 22 -5.54 8.68 0.76
C THR A 22 -6.17 8.80 -0.62
N PHE A 23 -7.25 8.07 -0.81
CA PHE A 23 -8.00 8.00 -2.06
C PHE A 23 -9.42 8.50 -1.84
N ILE A 24 -10.00 9.11 -2.87
CA ILE A 24 -11.46 9.29 -2.92
C ILE A 24 -12.11 8.01 -3.44
N PHE A 25 -13.35 7.75 -3.04
CA PHE A 25 -14.13 6.58 -3.47
C PHE A 25 -14.17 6.39 -5.00
N GLU A 26 -14.11 7.50 -5.74
CA GLU A 26 -14.16 7.54 -7.20
C GLU A 26 -12.81 7.15 -7.85
N GLU A 27 -11.68 7.41 -7.19
CA GLU A 27 -10.35 6.99 -7.64
C GLU A 27 -10.13 5.49 -7.50
N LEU A 28 -10.82 4.87 -6.56
CA LEU A 28 -10.78 3.42 -6.33
C LEU A 28 -11.74 2.65 -7.27
N GLU A 29 -12.41 3.35 -8.17
CA GLU A 29 -13.41 2.79 -9.11
C GLU A 29 -14.50 1.94 -8.40
N LEU A 30 -14.75 2.21 -7.12
CA LEU A 30 -15.68 1.43 -6.30
C LEU A 30 -17.12 1.69 -6.74
N ASN A 31 -17.85 0.61 -7.02
CA ASN A 31 -19.24 0.71 -7.42
C ASN A 31 -20.10 1.22 -6.25
N LYS A 32 -20.75 2.37 -6.45
CA LYS A 32 -21.58 3.05 -5.44
C LYS A 32 -22.83 2.26 -5.03
N ASN A 33 -23.19 1.21 -5.77
CA ASN A 33 -24.35 0.35 -5.51
C ASN A 33 -24.01 -0.93 -4.72
N LEU A 34 -22.75 -1.13 -4.32
CA LEU A 34 -22.34 -2.28 -3.51
C LEU A 34 -22.97 -2.19 -2.12
N ASN A 35 -23.42 -3.33 -1.59
CA ASN A 35 -23.81 -3.42 -0.19
C ASN A 35 -22.57 -3.30 0.72
N GLU A 36 -22.78 -3.07 2.01
CA GLU A 36 -21.68 -2.83 2.96
C GLU A 36 -20.65 -3.98 3.02
N LYS A 37 -21.10 -5.23 2.92
CA LYS A 37 -20.20 -6.40 2.91
C LYS A 37 -19.41 -6.53 1.62
N GLU A 38 -20.07 -6.29 0.48
CA GLU A 38 -19.41 -6.29 -0.83
C GLU A 38 -18.37 -5.19 -0.91
N LEU A 39 -18.69 -4.01 -0.36
CA LEU A 39 -17.78 -2.90 -0.29
C LEU A 39 -16.54 -3.21 0.56
N GLU A 40 -16.71 -3.84 1.72
CA GLU A 40 -15.60 -4.26 2.59
C GLU A 40 -14.67 -5.24 1.89
N ILE A 41 -15.22 -6.24 1.18
CA ILE A 41 -14.46 -7.22 0.40
C ILE A 41 -13.67 -6.55 -0.72
N GLU A 42 -14.29 -5.60 -1.43
CA GLU A 42 -13.65 -4.92 -2.54
C GLU A 42 -12.53 -3.99 -2.05
N ILE A 43 -12.76 -3.25 -0.97
CA ILE A 43 -11.73 -2.41 -0.33
C ILE A 43 -10.56 -3.27 0.15
N ASP A 44 -10.82 -4.43 0.78
CA ASP A 44 -9.76 -5.34 1.23
C ASP A 44 -8.92 -5.85 0.04
N ARG A 45 -9.56 -6.23 -1.07
CA ARG A 45 -8.85 -6.65 -2.29
C ARG A 45 -7.94 -5.56 -2.85
N ILE A 46 -8.45 -4.33 -2.95
CA ILE A 46 -7.68 -3.17 -3.42
C ILE A 46 -6.52 -2.90 -2.46
N TYR A 47 -6.77 -2.94 -1.15
CA TYR A 47 -5.74 -2.72 -0.14
C TYR A 47 -4.62 -3.76 -0.21
N GLN A 48 -4.96 -5.04 -0.38
CA GLN A 48 -3.99 -6.12 -0.57
C GLN A 48 -3.12 -5.86 -1.82
N ALA A 49 -3.73 -5.54 -2.96
CA ALA A 49 -2.99 -5.22 -4.19
C ALA A 49 -2.07 -4.00 -4.01
N TRP A 50 -2.55 -2.96 -3.31
CA TRP A 50 -1.77 -1.77 -2.99
C TRP A 50 -0.57 -2.11 -2.08
N ILE A 51 -0.76 -2.90 -1.03
CA ILE A 51 0.34 -3.38 -0.15
C ILE A 51 1.38 -4.12 -0.98
N TRP A 52 0.97 -5.11 -1.78
CA TRP A 52 1.90 -5.93 -2.56
C TRP A 52 2.70 -5.09 -3.55
N ASN A 53 2.10 -4.06 -4.14
CA ASN A 53 2.80 -3.11 -5.00
C ASN A 53 3.85 -2.28 -4.22
N LYS A 54 3.55 -1.84 -2.99
CA LYS A 54 4.51 -1.10 -2.15
C LYS A 54 5.61 -2.00 -1.56
N LEU A 55 5.27 -3.26 -1.27
CA LEU A 55 6.20 -4.30 -0.83
C LEU A 55 6.94 -4.96 -2.00
N ASN A 56 6.86 -4.42 -3.22
CA ASN A 56 7.65 -4.91 -4.34
C ASN A 56 9.14 -4.59 -4.12
N VAL A 57 9.81 -5.45 -3.35
CA VAL A 57 11.21 -5.25 -2.94
C VAL A 57 12.15 -5.79 -4.00
N SER A 58 13.00 -4.94 -4.56
CA SER A 58 14.19 -5.34 -5.31
C SER A 58 15.40 -5.42 -4.37
N GLY A 59 16.14 -6.53 -4.40
CA GLY A 59 17.31 -6.74 -3.53
C GLY A 59 18.62 -6.88 -4.29
N GLY A 60 19.71 -6.43 -3.68
CA GLY A 60 21.10 -6.63 -4.12
C GLY A 60 22.04 -6.57 -2.91
N ILE A 61 23.16 -7.28 -2.97
CA ILE A 61 24.17 -7.24 -1.92
C ILE A 61 25.18 -6.15 -2.29
N ILE A 62 25.27 -5.09 -1.47
CA ILE A 62 26.31 -4.08 -1.59
C ILE A 62 27.37 -4.41 -0.54
N ILE A 63 28.61 -4.59 -1.00
CA ILE A 63 29.79 -4.71 -0.13
C ILE A 63 30.55 -3.41 -0.31
N ASP A 64 30.55 -2.56 0.73
CA ASP A 64 31.44 -1.41 0.76
C ASP A 64 32.87 -1.93 0.88
N GLU A 65 33.64 -1.89 -0.20
CA GLU A 65 35.09 -2.02 -0.09
C GLU A 65 35.62 -0.74 0.57
N PRO A 66 36.28 -0.83 1.73
CA PRO A 66 36.93 0.33 2.31
C PRO A 66 37.98 0.80 1.31
N ASN A 67 37.79 2.01 0.78
CA ASN A 67 38.71 2.68 -0.13
C ASN A 67 40.15 2.37 0.27
N THR A 68 40.86 1.64 -0.59
CA THR A 68 42.32 1.48 -0.47
C THR A 68 42.92 2.83 -0.86
N CYS A 69 43.20 3.66 0.16
CA CYS A 69 44.04 4.85 0.05
C CYS A 69 45.49 4.46 -0.23
#